data_AF-U7QME2-F1
#
_entry.id   AF-U7QME2-F1
#
_cell.length_a   1.000
_cell.length_b   1.000
_cell.length_c   1.000
_cell.angle_alpha   90.00
_cell.angle_beta   90.00
_cell.angle_gamma   90.00
#
_symmetry.space_group_name_H-M   'P 1'
#
loop_
_entity.id
_entity.type
_entity.pdbx_description
1 polymer ?
#
loop_
_entity_poly.entity_id
_entity_poly.type
_entity_poly.pdbx_seq_one_letter_code
_entity_poly.pdbx_strand_id
1 'polypeptide(L)' 'MLGKQLRERSEIIRFLGSGGFGKTYLARDHDLPGNPFCVVKQFQPQFHQPAA' A
#
# COMPACT_ATOMS: atom_id res chain seq x y z
N MET A 1 0.46 -2.59 8.19
CA MET A 1 1.28 -3.73 8.63
C MET A 1 2.70 -3.43 8.18
N LEU A 2 3.55 -2.98 9.10
CA LEU A 2 4.94 -2.64 8.78
C LEU A 2 5.73 -3.94 8.56
N GLY A 3 6.74 -3.90 7.68
CA GLY A 3 7.54 -5.07 7.32
C GLY A 3 6.82 -6.10 6.44
N LYS A 4 5.56 -5.85 6.05
CA LYS A 4 4.87 -6.72 5.09
C LYS A 4 5.49 -6.51 3.71
N GLN A 5 6.00 -7.57 3.09
CA GLN A 5 6.23 -7.57 1.66
C GLN A 5 4.90 -7.72 0.91
N LEU A 6 4.63 -6.78 0.03
CA LEU A 6 3.54 -6.85 -0.92
C LEU A 6 4.09 -7.42 -2.23
N ARG A 7 3.47 -8.52 -2.68
CA ARG A 7 3.91 -9.29 -3.86
C ARG A 7 5.38 -9.73 -3.79
N GLU A 8 5.92 -9.98 -2.59
CA GLU A 8 7.33 -10.32 -2.35
C GLU A 8 8.36 -9.27 -2.85
N ARG A 9 7.90 -8.05 -3.19
CA ARG A 9 8.69 -7.04 -3.93
C ARG A 9 8.74 -5.69 -3.25
N SER A 10 7.60 -5.24 -2.71
CA SER A 10 7.50 -3.94 -2.04
C SER A 10 7.41 -4.12 -0.54
N GLU A 11 8.44 -3.74 0.20
CA GLU A 11 8.48 -3.82 1.66
C GLU A 11 7.87 -2.56 2.28
N ILE A 12 6.79 -2.68 3.07
CA ILE A 12 6.19 -1.54 3.75
C ILE A 12 7.09 -1.04 4.89
N ILE A 13 7.54 0.21 4.79
CA ILE A 13 8.42 0.87 5.78
C ILE A 13 7.62 1.71 6.77
N ARG A 14 6.65 2.50 6.28
CA ARG A 14 5.94 3.48 7.11
C ARG A 14 4.53 3.76 6.60
N PHE A 15 3.58 3.95 7.51
CA PHE A 15 2.25 4.48 7.17
C PHE A 15 2.34 6.00 6.89
N LEU A 16 1.73 6.45 5.79
CA LEU A 16 1.70 7.86 5.40
C LEU A 16 0.36 8.54 5.69
N GLY A 17 -0.73 7.78 5.65
CA GLY A 17 -2.06 8.33 5.88
C GLY A 17 -3.18 7.45 5.33
N SER A 18 -4.42 7.85 5.59
CA SER A 18 -5.61 7.17 5.09
C SER A 18 -6.67 8.18 4.65
N GLY A 19 -7.47 7.82 3.66
CA GLY A 19 -8.61 8.61 3.20
C GLY A 19 -9.71 7.72 2.61
N GLY A 20 -10.70 8.33 1.95
CA GLY A 20 -11.88 7.62 1.42
C GLY A 20 -11.58 6.45 0.48
N PHE A 21 -10.39 6.42 -0.11
CA PHE A 21 -9.96 5.37 -1.04
C PHE A 21 -8.97 4.36 -0.42
N GLY A 22 -8.81 4.34 0.90
CA GLY A 22 -7.97 3.38 1.62
C GLY A 22 -6.71 3.98 2.27
N LYS A 23 -5.69 3.14 2.45
CA LYS A 23 -4.47 3.44 3.24
C LYS A 23 -3.25 3.61 2.34
N THR A 24 -2.38 4.56 2.67
CA THR A 24 -1.17 4.88 1.92
C THR A 24 0.07 4.61 2.77
N TYR A 25 1.09 4.00 2.17
CA TYR A 25 2.32 3.60 2.84
C TYR A 25 3.55 3.99 2.00
N LEU A 26 4.65 4.30 2.68
CA LEU A 26 6.00 4.31 2.10
C LEU A 26 6.52 2.88 2.09
N ALA A 27 7.06 2.45 0.97
CA ALA A 27 7.65 1.14 0.80
C ALA A 27 9.03 1.23 0.12
N ARG A 28 9.80 0.14 0.20
CA ARG A 28 11.00 -0.07 -0.61
C ARG A 28 10.68 -1.03 -1.74
N ASP A 29 11.00 -0.66 -2.97
CA ASP A 29 10.85 -1.53 -4.13
C ASP A 29 12.15 -2.32 -4.36
N HIS A 30 12.13 -3.64 -4.15
CA HIS A 30 13.30 -4.49 -4.32
C HIS A 30 13.50 -5.00 -5.76
N ASP A 31 12.57 -4.73 -6.69
CA ASP A 31 12.71 -5.11 -8.11
C ASP A 31 13.58 -4.13 -8.91
N LEU A 32 13.73 -2.90 -8.41
CA LEU A 32 14.47 -1.84 -9.08
C LEU A 32 15.90 -1.74 -8.53
N PRO A 33 16.91 -1.55 -9.39
CA PRO A 33 18.30 -1.36 -8.95
C PRO A 33 18.41 -0.21 -7.94
N GLY A 34 19.11 -0.45 -6.83
CA GLY A 34 19.28 0.52 -5.74
C GLY A 34 18.14 0.54 -4.72
N ASN A 35 17.13 -0.32 -4.91
CA ASN A 35 15.99 -0.52 -4.04
C ASN A 35 15.32 0.81 -3.64
N PRO A 36 14.79 1.58 -4.60
CA PRO A 36 14.26 2.91 -4.37
C PRO A 36 13.01 2.91 -3.47
N PHE A 37 12.71 4.07 -2.90
CA PHE A 37 11.46 4.27 -2.18
C PHE A 37 10.28 4.44 -3.15
N CYS A 38 9.15 3.84 -2.82
CA CYS A 38 7.90 3.97 -3.56
C CYS A 38 6.71 4.15 -2.61
N VAL A 39 5.56 4.53 -3.15
CA VAL A 39 4.32 4.71 -2.39
C VAL A 39 3.34 3.60 -2.77
N VAL A 40 2.86 2.87 -1.77
CA VAL A 40 1.84 1.84 -1.95
C VAL A 40 0.50 2.32 -1.40
N LYS A 41 -0.54 2.24 -2.23
CA LYS A 41 -1.92 2.52 -1.84
C LYS A 41 -2.72 1.23 -1.77
N GLN A 42 -3.12 0.86 -0.55
CA GLN A 42 -4.02 -0.25 -0.29
C GLN A 42 -5.46 0.26 -0.41
N PHE A 43 -6.08 0.01 -1.57
CA PHE A 43 -7.48 0.34 -1.78
C PHE A 43 -8.37 -0.48 -0.85
N GLN A 44 -9.31 0.20 -0.21
CA GLN A 44 -10.39 -0.42 0.55
C GLN A 44 -11.68 -0.09 -0.17
N PRO A 45 -12.16 -0.95 -1.09
CA PRO A 45 -13.42 -0.71 -1.77
C PRO A 45 -14.53 -0.62 -0.73
N GLN A 46 -15.21 0.52 -0.69
CA GLN A 46 -16.47 0.64 0.00
C GLN A 46 -17.51 -0.04 -0.90
N PHE A 47 -17.77 -1.33 -0.63
CA PHE A 47 -18.95 -1.95 -1.20
C PHE A 47 -20.17 -1.29 -0.56
N HIS A 48 -20.67 -0.24 -1.20
CA HIS A 48 -22.07 0.09 -1.07
C HIS A 48 -22.81 -1.10 -1.67
N GLN A 49 -23.31 -1.99 -0.81
CA GLN A 49 -24.41 -2.87 -1.23
C GLN A 49 -25.47 -1.94 -1.83
N PRO A 50 -25.87 -2.12 -3.11
CA PRO A 50 -27.05 -1.46 -3.57
C PRO A 50 -28.19 -1.94 -2.69
N ALA A 51 -28.91 -1.01 -2.07
CA ALA A 51 -30.17 -1.35 -1.43
C ALA A 51 -31.07 -1.93 -2.53
N ALA A 52 -31.41 -3.20 -2.39
CA ALA A 52 -32.37 -3.90 -3.25
C ALA A 52 -33.77 -3.32 -3.06
#